data_AF-A0A4S0GFZ8-F1
#
_entry.id   AF-A0A4S0GFZ8-F1
#
_cell.length_a   1.000
_cell.length_b   1.000
_cell.length_c   1.000
_cell.angle_alpha   90.00
_cell.angle_beta   90.00
_cell.angle_gamma   90.00
#
_symmetry.space_group_name_H-M   'P 1'
#
loop_
_entity.id
_entity.type
_entity.pdbx_description
1 polymer ?
#
loop_
_entity_poly.entity_id
_entity_poly.type
_entity_poly.pdbx_seq_one_letter_code
_entity_poly.pdbx_strand_id
1 'polypeptide(L)'
;MNKTVEDLANRWLKRKPDGLTPLESRVLKSTLERTTVTRDTNKAIAFHQTYGDRIADTIARIGGSWTFILGFIAFLVLWTFGNVWLLTRDAFDPYPFIFLNLVLSMVAALQAPVIMMSQNRQTERDRIDATHDYEVNLKAEIEIMALHEKLDELRHSEIIGMRDEILRMAEQIRRIDEKLSARSAS
;
A
#
# COMPACT_ATOMS: atom_id res chain seq x y z
N MET A 1 -33.73 -0.76 4.99
CA MET A 1 -33.31 -1.89 4.13
C MET A 1 -31.94 -2.34 4.61
N ASN A 2 -31.84 -3.52 5.24
CA ASN A 2 -30.54 -4.06 5.65
C ASN A 2 -29.78 -4.49 4.39
N LYS A 3 -28.84 -3.66 3.93
CA LYS A 3 -27.96 -4.00 2.82
C LYS A 3 -27.10 -5.19 3.25
N THR A 4 -27.08 -6.27 2.47
CA THR A 4 -26.25 -7.46 2.74
C THR A 4 -24.98 -7.40 1.90
N VAL A 5 -23.96 -8.18 2.28
CA VAL A 5 -22.69 -8.28 1.53
C VAL A 5 -22.94 -8.69 0.07
N GLU A 6 -23.92 -9.56 -0.16
CA GLU A 6 -24.32 -10.03 -1.49
C GLU A 6 -24.89 -8.92 -2.37
N ASP A 7 -25.73 -8.04 -1.80
CA ASP A 7 -26.33 -6.92 -2.52
C ASP A 7 -25.25 -5.92 -2.95
N LEU A 8 -24.30 -5.61 -2.06
CA LEU A 8 -23.18 -4.71 -2.37
C LEU A 8 -22.22 -5.31 -3.41
N ALA A 9 -21.92 -6.61 -3.30
CA ALA A 9 -21.04 -7.30 -4.25
C ALA A 9 -21.60 -7.27 -5.68
N ASN A 10 -22.90 -7.56 -5.83
CA ASN A 10 -23.53 -7.56 -7.14
C ASN A 10 -23.68 -6.14 -7.70
N ARG A 11 -23.98 -5.16 -6.84
CA ARG A 11 -24.24 -3.78 -7.23
C ARG A 11 -22.99 -2.99 -7.59
N TRP A 12 -21.91 -3.14 -6.83
CA TRP A 12 -20.70 -2.33 -6.99
C TRP A 12 -19.52 -3.07 -7.64
N LEU A 13 -19.34 -4.36 -7.33
CA LEU A 13 -18.25 -5.15 -7.92
C LEU A 13 -18.70 -5.93 -9.18
N LYS A 14 -19.99 -5.90 -9.52
CA LYS A 14 -20.60 -6.64 -10.65
C LYS A 14 -20.20 -8.12 -10.70
N ARG A 15 -19.92 -8.72 -9.54
CA ARG A 15 -19.50 -10.13 -9.40
C ARG A 15 -20.51 -10.90 -8.54
N LYS A 16 -20.67 -12.18 -8.86
CA LYS A 16 -21.42 -13.11 -8.00
C LYS A 16 -20.68 -13.30 -6.66
N PRO A 17 -21.41 -13.48 -5.54
CA PRO A 17 -20.80 -13.62 -4.21
C PRO A 17 -19.79 -14.79 -4.11
N ASP A 18 -19.99 -15.87 -4.87
CA ASP A 18 -19.08 -17.02 -4.92
C ASP A 18 -17.74 -16.75 -5.63
N GLY A 19 -17.63 -15.62 -6.35
CA GLY A 19 -16.41 -15.21 -7.07
C GLY A 19 -15.58 -14.14 -6.36
N LEU A 20 -15.96 -13.79 -5.13
CA LEU A 20 -15.23 -12.81 -4.33
C LEU A 20 -14.03 -13.48 -3.66
N THR A 21 -12.90 -12.78 -3.71
CA THR A 21 -11.76 -13.12 -2.86
C THR A 21 -12.15 -12.91 -1.38
N PRO A 22 -11.50 -13.65 -0.45
CA PRO A 22 -11.70 -13.43 0.99
C PRO A 22 -11.44 -11.98 1.42
N LEU A 23 -10.60 -11.28 0.67
CA LEU A 23 -10.26 -9.87 0.84
C LEU A 23 -11.45 -8.95 0.54
N GLU A 24 -12.04 -9.08 -0.65
CA GLU A 24 -13.18 -8.28 -1.09
C GLU A 24 -14.37 -8.47 -0.15
N SER A 25 -14.64 -9.71 0.28
CA SER A 25 -15.70 -10.02 1.25
C SER A 25 -15.48 -9.31 2.59
N ARG A 26 -14.24 -9.29 3.08
CA ARG A 26 -13.87 -8.58 4.33
C ARG A 26 -14.04 -7.07 4.19
N VAL A 27 -13.60 -6.50 3.07
CA VAL A 27 -13.74 -5.06 2.80
C VAL A 27 -15.22 -4.68 2.74
N LEU A 28 -16.05 -5.42 2.01
CA LEU A 28 -17.50 -5.18 1.93
C LEU A 28 -18.17 -5.24 3.31
N LYS A 29 -17.81 -6.24 4.13
CA LYS A 29 -18.30 -6.37 5.51
C LYS A 29 -17.88 -5.17 6.36
N SER A 30 -16.63 -4.73 6.25
CA SER A 30 -16.12 -3.57 6.99
C SER A 30 -16.81 -2.26 6.61
N THR A 31 -17.22 -2.11 5.35
CA THR A 31 -17.98 -0.95 4.86
C THR A 31 -19.39 -0.94 5.41
N LEU A 32 -20.04 -2.12 5.48
CA LEU A 32 -21.36 -2.28 6.11
C LEU A 32 -21.33 -1.94 7.60
N GLU A 33 -20.29 -2.39 8.31
CA GLU A 33 -20.12 -2.19 9.75
C GLU A 33 -19.54 -0.80 10.09
N ARG A 34 -19.19 0.03 9.10
CA ARG A 34 -18.52 1.34 9.25
C ARG A 34 -17.25 1.28 10.12
N THR A 35 -16.54 0.16 10.08
CA THR A 35 -15.29 -0.04 10.83
C THR A 35 -14.07 0.38 10.00
N THR A 36 -13.00 0.81 10.66
CA THR A 36 -11.73 1.12 9.99
C THR A 36 -11.02 -0.15 9.51
N VAL A 37 -10.56 -0.15 8.26
CA VAL A 37 -9.70 -1.22 7.70
C VAL A 37 -8.22 -0.96 7.98
N THR A 38 -7.89 0.22 8.52
CA THR A 38 -6.53 0.56 8.94
C THR A 38 -6.05 -0.41 10.01
N ARG A 39 -5.14 -1.30 9.62
CA ARG A 39 -4.39 -2.17 10.51
C ARG A 39 -2.97 -1.66 10.54
N ASP A 40 -2.40 -1.60 11.73
CA ASP A 40 -0.98 -1.30 11.91
C ASP A 40 -0.16 -2.54 11.47
N THR A 41 0.16 -2.62 10.17
CA THR A 41 0.93 -3.73 9.56
C THR A 41 2.30 -3.87 10.22
N ASN A 42 2.90 -2.75 10.62
CA ASN A 42 4.18 -2.70 11.33
C ASN A 42 4.17 -3.47 12.66
N LYS A 43 3.09 -3.41 13.44
CA LYS A 43 2.99 -4.17 14.70
C LYS A 43 2.88 -5.68 14.49
N ALA A 44 2.19 -6.12 13.43
CA ALA A 44 2.08 -7.54 13.10
C ALA A 44 3.42 -8.13 12.64
N ILE A 45 4.20 -7.35 11.87
CA ILE A 45 5.54 -7.74 11.40
C ILE A 45 6.56 -7.75 12.56
N ALA A 46 6.48 -6.79 13.48
CA ALA A 46 7.39 -6.70 14.63
C ALA A 46 7.29 -7.92 15.57
N PHE A 47 6.13 -8.58 15.64
CA PHE A 47 5.90 -9.71 16.54
C PHE A 47 6.60 -11.01 16.10
N HIS A 48 7.05 -11.10 14.84
CA HIS A 48 7.67 -12.29 14.26
C HIS A 48 9.19 -12.21 14.06
N GLN A 49 9.86 -11.12 14.49
CA GLN A 49 11.31 -11.00 14.31
C GLN A 49 12.08 -11.85 15.32
N THR A 50 12.83 -12.82 14.83
CA THR A 50 13.74 -13.64 15.65
C THR A 50 15.03 -12.87 15.94
N TYR A 51 15.78 -13.24 16.98
CA TYR A 51 17.10 -12.65 17.27
C TYR A 51 18.06 -12.72 16.08
N GLY A 52 18.04 -13.82 15.30
CA GLY A 52 18.84 -13.96 14.08
C GLY A 52 18.46 -12.96 12.99
N ASP A 53 17.18 -12.61 12.87
CA ASP A 53 16.69 -11.64 11.89
C ASP A 53 17.25 -10.23 12.16
N ARG A 54 17.29 -9.84 13.44
CA ARG A 54 17.83 -8.54 13.85
C ARG A 54 19.32 -8.42 13.57
N ILE A 55 20.08 -9.50 13.79
CA ILE A 55 21.53 -9.55 13.49
C ILE A 55 21.75 -9.46 11.98
N ALA A 56 21.01 -10.24 11.18
CA ALA A 56 21.09 -10.21 9.73
C ALA A 56 20.73 -8.82 9.15
N ASP A 57 19.65 -8.18 9.63
CA ASP A 57 19.27 -6.81 9.23
C ASP A 57 20.37 -5.79 9.57
N THR A 58 21.05 -5.97 10.71
CA THR A 58 22.15 -5.09 11.13
C THR A 58 23.37 -5.28 10.24
N ILE A 59 23.74 -6.53 9.94
CA ILE A 59 24.86 -6.86 9.05
C ILE A 59 24.59 -6.36 7.63
N ALA A 60 23.38 -6.54 7.10
CA ALA A 60 23.00 -6.06 5.78
C ALA A 60 23.06 -4.52 5.68
N ARG A 61 22.62 -3.82 6.73
CA ARG A 61 22.66 -2.35 6.80
C ARG A 61 24.09 -1.81 6.90
N ILE A 62 24.95 -2.48 7.66
CA ILE A 62 26.37 -2.11 7.77
C ILE A 62 27.10 -2.39 6.45
N GLY A 63 26.88 -3.57 5.86
CA GLY A 63 27.50 -3.97 4.60
C GLY A 63 27.08 -3.12 3.40
N GLY A 64 25.89 -2.52 3.42
CA GLY A 64 25.39 -1.64 2.36
C GLY A 64 25.79 -0.17 2.49
N SER A 65 26.54 0.22 3.53
CA SER A 65 26.94 1.62 3.75
C SER A 65 28.19 2.00 2.98
N TRP A 66 28.18 3.17 2.33
CA TRP A 66 29.36 3.75 1.68
C TRP A 66 30.55 3.92 2.64
N THR A 67 30.29 4.23 3.92
CA THR A 67 31.34 4.37 4.94
C THR A 67 32.03 3.04 5.24
N PHE A 68 31.28 1.93 5.22
CA PHE A 68 31.84 0.59 5.42
C PHE A 68 32.73 0.19 4.24
N ILE A 69 32.29 0.43 3.00
CA ILE A 69 33.07 0.14 1.79
C ILE A 69 34.42 0.89 1.83
N LEU A 70 34.39 2.19 2.13
CA LEU A 70 35.61 3.01 2.21
C LEU A 70 36.53 2.56 3.35
N GLY A 71 35.99 2.26 4.53
CA GLY A 71 36.76 1.73 5.67
C GLY A 71 37.39 0.37 5.37
N PHE A 72 36.66 -0.51 4.67
CA PHE A 72 37.15 -1.82 4.26
C PHE A 72 38.29 -1.70 3.25
N ILE A 73 38.16 -0.84 2.25
CA ILE A 73 39.24 -0.54 1.29
C ILE A 73 40.47 0.00 2.02
N ALA A 74 40.30 0.95 2.95
CA ALA A 74 41.39 1.50 3.74
C ALA A 74 42.08 0.43 4.59
N PHE A 75 41.33 -0.50 5.19
CA PHE A 75 41.88 -1.64 5.92
C PHE A 75 42.70 -2.56 5.00
N LEU A 76 42.20 -2.91 3.82
CA LEU A 76 42.95 -3.73 2.85
C LEU A 76 44.26 -3.07 2.43
N VAL A 77 44.22 -1.76 2.18
CA VAL A 77 45.40 -0.96 1.84
C VAL A 77 46.41 -0.98 2.99
N LEU A 78 45.96 -0.69 4.22
CA LEU A 78 46.80 -0.69 5.41
C LEU A 78 47.42 -2.07 5.69
N TRP A 79 46.64 -3.14 5.54
CA TRP A 79 47.10 -4.52 5.69
C TRP A 79 48.18 -4.88 4.68
N THR A 80 47.96 -4.50 3.41
CA THR A 80 48.91 -4.72 2.32
C THR A 80 50.22 -3.97 2.57
N PHE A 81 50.15 -2.67 2.86
CA PHE A 81 51.34 -1.87 3.15
C PHE A 81 52.07 -2.35 4.41
N GLY A 82 51.34 -2.72 5.45
CA GLY A 82 51.90 -3.29 6.68
C GLY A 82 52.68 -4.58 6.43
N ASN A 83 52.10 -5.51 5.67
CA ASN A 83 52.78 -6.77 5.34
C ASN A 83 53.96 -6.59 4.37
N VAL A 84 53.85 -5.68 3.40
CA VAL A 84 54.97 -5.35 2.49
C VAL A 84 56.13 -4.69 3.25
N TRP A 85 55.86 -3.81 4.21
CA TRP A 85 56.89 -3.23 5.06
C TRP A 85 57.49 -4.24 6.05
N LEU A 86 56.68 -5.18 6.53
CA LEU A 86 57.13 -6.27 7.40
C LEU A 86 57.91 -7.35 6.62
N LEU A 87 57.75 -7.47 5.30
CA LEU A 87 58.51 -8.36 4.42
C LEU A 87 60.02 -8.07 4.45
N THR A 88 60.41 -6.86 4.83
CA THR A 88 61.81 -6.50 5.07
C THR A 88 62.41 -7.11 6.35
N ARG A 89 61.61 -7.75 7.22
CA ARG A 89 62.05 -8.31 8.51
C ARG A 89 61.54 -9.73 8.81
N ASP A 90 60.29 -10.05 8.50
CA ASP A 90 59.64 -11.38 8.46
C ASP A 90 58.13 -11.15 8.25
N ALA A 91 57.63 -11.26 7.01
CA ALA A 91 56.22 -10.98 6.74
C ALA A 91 55.28 -12.07 7.31
N PHE A 92 54.19 -11.62 7.91
CA PHE A 92 53.12 -12.47 8.41
C PHE A 92 52.27 -13.08 7.27
N ASP A 93 51.98 -12.30 6.22
CA ASP A 93 51.26 -12.73 5.01
C ASP A 93 52.00 -12.23 3.74
N PRO A 94 53.03 -12.95 3.27
CA PRO A 94 53.79 -12.57 2.08
C PRO A 94 52.92 -12.60 0.81
N TYR A 95 53.30 -11.81 -0.20
CA TYR A 95 52.68 -11.89 -1.53
C TYR A 95 52.72 -13.35 -2.03
N PRO A 96 51.58 -13.97 -2.43
CA PRO A 96 50.34 -13.38 -2.93
C PRO A 96 49.18 -13.18 -1.91
N PHE A 97 49.45 -13.03 -0.61
CA PHE A 97 48.46 -12.78 0.46
C PHE A 97 47.40 -13.90 0.62
N ILE A 98 47.85 -15.14 0.88
CA ILE A 98 46.95 -16.29 1.03
C ILE A 98 45.96 -16.09 2.19
N PHE A 99 46.41 -15.51 3.30
CA PHE A 99 45.53 -15.34 4.47
C PHE A 99 44.44 -14.31 4.19
N LEU A 100 44.80 -13.17 3.60
CA LEU A 100 43.84 -12.16 3.20
C LEU A 100 42.82 -12.72 2.19
N ASN A 101 43.29 -13.49 1.21
CA ASN A 101 42.43 -14.12 0.21
C ASN A 101 41.43 -15.10 0.84
N LEU A 102 41.88 -15.92 1.79
CA LEU A 102 41.03 -16.85 2.53
C LEU A 102 39.93 -16.11 3.30
N VAL A 103 40.30 -15.05 4.03
CA VAL A 103 39.34 -14.24 4.80
C VAL A 103 38.33 -13.57 3.87
N LEU A 104 38.78 -12.95 2.78
CA LEU A 104 37.92 -12.32 1.78
C LEU A 104 36.92 -13.32 1.18
N SER A 105 37.40 -14.51 0.82
CA SER A 105 36.56 -15.57 0.26
C SER A 105 35.49 -16.02 1.25
N MET A 106 35.84 -16.18 2.53
CA MET A 106 34.88 -16.55 3.57
C MET A 106 33.83 -15.46 3.81
N VAL A 107 34.25 -14.19 3.83
CA VAL A 107 33.33 -13.04 3.98
C VAL A 107 32.36 -12.97 2.80
N ALA A 108 32.87 -13.10 1.57
CA ALA A 108 32.05 -13.08 0.36
C ALA A 108 31.05 -14.25 0.33
N ALA A 109 31.47 -15.45 0.74
CA ALA A 109 30.60 -16.62 0.80
C ALA A 109 29.45 -16.45 1.80
N LEU A 110 29.68 -15.78 2.93
CA LEU A 110 28.65 -15.47 3.92
C LEU A 110 27.78 -14.27 3.54
N GLN A 111 28.27 -13.36 2.69
CA GLN A 111 27.51 -12.18 2.27
C GLN A 111 26.27 -12.54 1.45
N ALA A 112 26.38 -13.41 0.44
CA ALA A 112 25.26 -13.70 -0.46
C ALA A 112 24.01 -14.25 0.27
N PRO A 113 24.11 -15.24 1.19
CA PRO A 113 22.98 -15.71 1.97
C PRO A 113 22.39 -14.66 2.91
N VAL A 114 23.23 -13.85 3.57
CA VAL A 114 22.75 -12.78 4.46
C VAL A 114 21.99 -11.71 3.69
N ILE A 115 22.50 -11.31 2.53
CA ILE A 115 21.82 -10.39 1.62
C ILE A 115 20.50 -11.01 1.16
N MET A 116 20.49 -12.27 0.74
CA MET A 116 19.28 -12.97 0.30
C MET A 116 18.23 -13.10 1.43
N MET A 117 18.65 -13.37 2.67
CA MET A 117 17.76 -13.39 3.84
C MET A 117 17.16 -12.01 4.10
N SER A 118 17.97 -10.95 4.02
CA SER A 118 17.49 -9.57 4.17
C SER A 118 16.53 -9.18 3.04
N GLN A 119 16.82 -9.57 1.80
CA GLN A 119 15.97 -9.32 0.64
C GLN A 119 14.64 -10.07 0.75
N ASN A 120 14.65 -11.37 1.08
CA ASN A 120 13.43 -12.16 1.25
C ASN A 120 12.50 -11.55 2.30
N ARG A 121 13.07 -11.05 3.41
CA ARG A 121 12.31 -10.35 4.46
C ARG A 121 11.79 -8.99 4.01
N GLN A 122 12.53 -8.24 3.19
CA GLN A 122 12.02 -7.00 2.58
C GLN A 122 10.87 -7.29 1.62
N THR A 123 11.01 -8.27 0.73
CA THR A 123 9.94 -8.68 -0.20
C THR A 123 8.68 -9.14 0.51
N GLU A 124 8.80 -9.85 1.64
CA GLU A 124 7.64 -10.23 2.44
C GLU A 124 6.93 -9.00 3.04
N ARG A 125 7.68 -8.02 3.55
CA ARG A 125 7.12 -6.74 4.03
C ARG A 125 6.43 -5.98 2.90
N ASP A 126 7.10 -5.82 1.76
CA ASP A 126 6.54 -5.14 0.58
C ASP A 126 5.25 -5.81 0.10
N ARG A 127 5.17 -7.14 0.16
CA ARG A 127 3.97 -7.89 -0.21
C ARG A 127 2.81 -7.65 0.77
N ILE A 128 3.10 -7.59 2.07
CA ILE A 128 2.09 -7.29 3.10
C ILE A 128 1.55 -5.87 2.91
N ASP A 129 2.44 -4.90 2.74
CA ASP A 129 2.06 -3.51 2.55
C ASP A 129 1.27 -3.32 1.25
N ALA A 130 1.70 -3.93 0.14
CA ALA A 130 0.95 -3.90 -1.12
C ALA A 130 -0.45 -4.52 -0.99
N THR A 131 -0.60 -5.58 -0.20
CA THR A 131 -1.92 -6.20 0.07
C THR A 131 -2.80 -5.26 0.89
N HIS A 132 -2.23 -4.58 1.89
CA HIS A 132 -2.95 -3.61 2.72
C HIS A 132 -3.37 -2.37 1.93
N ASP A 133 -2.49 -1.83 1.11
CA ASP A 133 -2.79 -0.72 0.20
C ASP A 133 -3.93 -1.08 -0.76
N TYR A 134 -3.94 -2.31 -1.28
CA TYR A 134 -5.03 -2.80 -2.11
C TYR A 134 -6.36 -2.89 -1.34
N GLU A 135 -6.37 -3.38 -0.08
CA GLU A 135 -7.56 -3.39 0.78
C GLU A 135 -8.12 -1.97 0.99
N VAL A 136 -7.25 -1.00 1.31
CA VAL A 136 -7.63 0.40 1.55
C VAL A 136 -8.19 1.04 0.29
N ASN A 137 -7.53 0.85 -0.85
CA ASN A 137 -7.96 1.41 -2.12
C ASN A 137 -9.31 0.84 -2.56
N LEU A 138 -9.50 -0.47 -2.44
CA LEU A 138 -10.78 -1.11 -2.74
C LEU A 138 -11.91 -0.55 -1.85
N LYS A 139 -11.64 -0.34 -0.56
CA LYS A 139 -12.61 0.26 0.35
C LYS A 139 -12.98 1.68 -0.08
N ALA A 140 -11.98 2.50 -0.42
CA ALA A 140 -12.18 3.87 -0.88
C ALA A 140 -13.02 3.89 -2.17
N GLU A 141 -12.74 3.01 -3.14
CA GLU A 141 -13.51 2.88 -4.37
C GLU A 141 -14.98 2.56 -4.08
N ILE A 142 -15.24 1.62 -3.17
CA ILE A 142 -16.59 1.26 -2.73
C ILE A 142 -17.31 2.44 -2.05
N GLU A 143 -16.63 3.16 -1.16
CA GLU A 143 -17.21 4.33 -0.48
C GLU A 143 -17.52 5.46 -1.47
N ILE A 144 -16.68 5.68 -2.49
CA ILE A 144 -16.92 6.65 -3.57
C ILE A 144 -18.15 6.25 -4.39
N MET A 145 -18.28 4.98 -4.80
CA MET A 145 -19.47 4.50 -5.52
C MET A 145 -20.75 4.68 -4.70
N ALA A 146 -20.70 4.38 -3.40
CA ALA A 146 -21.83 4.58 -2.49
C ALA A 146 -22.22 6.06 -2.35
N LEU A 147 -21.24 6.97 -2.34
CA LEU A 147 -21.48 8.41 -2.32
C LEU A 147 -22.08 8.91 -3.64
N HIS A 148 -21.58 8.42 -4.78
CA HIS A 148 -22.08 8.79 -6.09
C HIS A 148 -23.56 8.41 -6.25
N GLU A 149 -23.91 7.20 -5.85
CA GLU A 149 -25.29 6.72 -5.87
C GLU A 149 -26.23 7.56 -5.00
N LYS A 150 -25.78 7.94 -3.80
CA LYS A 150 -26.57 8.82 -2.93
C LYS A 150 -26.72 10.23 -3.52
N LEU A 151 -25.69 10.71 -4.21
CA LEU A 151 -25.73 12.00 -4.90
C LEU A 151 -26.72 11.96 -6.07
N ASP A 152 -26.72 10.89 -6.86
CA ASP A 152 -27.65 10.68 -7.97
C ASP A 152 -29.10 10.61 -7.48
N GLU A 153 -29.35 9.92 -6.36
CA GLU A 153 -30.68 9.85 -5.72
C GLU A 153 -31.18 11.23 -5.29
N LEU A 154 -30.31 12.03 -4.64
CA LEU A 154 -30.63 13.40 -4.25
C LEU A 154 -30.89 14.29 -5.46
N ARG A 155 -30.02 14.24 -6.47
CA ARG A 155 -30.16 14.98 -7.72
C ARG A 155 -31.46 14.63 -8.43
N HIS A 156 -31.82 13.36 -8.50
CA HIS A 156 -33.06 12.91 -9.11
C HIS A 156 -34.29 13.44 -8.35
N SER A 157 -34.26 13.39 -7.02
CA SER A 157 -35.32 13.95 -6.18
C SER A 157 -35.47 15.47 -6.36
N GLU A 158 -34.36 16.21 -6.43
CA GLU A 158 -34.36 17.66 -6.70
C GLU A 158 -34.95 17.97 -8.08
N ILE A 159 -34.57 17.20 -9.12
CA ILE A 159 -35.10 17.38 -10.48
C ILE A 159 -36.61 17.14 -10.55
N ILE A 160 -37.11 16.10 -9.88
CA ILE A 160 -38.56 15.84 -9.80
C ILE A 160 -39.27 16.99 -9.08
N GLY A 161 -38.73 17.46 -7.96
CA GLY A 161 -39.30 18.60 -7.22
C GLY A 161 -39.39 19.87 -8.07
N MET A 162 -38.30 20.23 -8.76
CA MET A 162 -38.27 21.39 -9.67
C MET A 162 -39.29 21.24 -10.81
N ARG A 163 -39.45 20.04 -11.37
CA ARG A 163 -40.43 19.78 -12.43
C ARG A 163 -41.86 20.02 -11.96
N ASP A 164 -42.21 19.55 -10.77
CA ASP A 164 -43.54 19.76 -10.19
C ASP A 164 -43.82 21.25 -9.92
N GLU A 165 -42.82 22.00 -9.47
CA GLU A 165 -42.92 23.45 -9.32
C GLU A 165 -43.15 24.16 -10.66
N ILE A 166 -42.43 23.78 -11.71
CA ILE A 166 -42.62 24.34 -13.06
C ILE A 166 -44.04 24.07 -13.58
N LEU A 167 -44.56 22.86 -13.41
CA LEU A 167 -45.93 22.52 -13.84
C LEU A 167 -46.99 23.31 -13.07
N ARG A 168 -46.78 23.52 -11.76
CA ARG A 168 -47.67 24.37 -10.95
C ARG A 168 -47.65 25.82 -11.41
N MET A 169 -46.48 26.37 -11.70
CA MET A 169 -46.35 27.73 -12.25
C MET A 169 -47.03 27.84 -13.62
N ALA A 170 -46.87 26.86 -14.50
CA ALA A 170 -47.51 26.85 -15.82
C ALA A 170 -49.05 26.85 -15.72
N GLU A 171 -49.63 26.06 -14.81
CA GLU A 171 -51.08 26.04 -14.58
C GLU A 171 -51.59 27.34 -13.95
N GLN A 172 -50.82 27.96 -13.06
CA GLN A 172 -51.15 29.28 -12.52
C GLN A 172 -51.18 30.36 -13.61
N ILE A 173 -50.21 30.36 -14.51
CA ILE A 173 -50.17 31.27 -15.67
C ILE A 173 -51.39 31.05 -16.56
N ARG A 174 -51.73 29.79 -16.89
CA ARG A 174 -52.90 29.46 -17.71
C ARG A 174 -54.21 29.97 -17.10
N ARG A 175 -54.38 29.79 -15.77
CA ARG A 175 -55.56 30.29 -15.05
C ARG A 175 -55.65 31.82 -15.02
N ILE A 176 -54.50 32.50 -14.94
CA ILE A 176 -54.45 33.97 -14.99
C ILE A 176 -54.87 34.44 -16.38
N ASP A 177 -54.37 33.80 -17.44
CA ASP A 177 -54.70 34.10 -18.83
C ASP A 177 -56.18 33.89 -19.16
N GLU A 178 -56.77 32.76 -18.71
CA GLU A 178 -58.20 32.48 -18.85
C GLU A 178 -59.06 33.56 -18.15
N LYS A 179 -58.67 33.98 -16.94
CA LYS A 179 -59.36 35.03 -16.20
C LYS A 179 -59.25 36.40 -16.89
N LEU A 180 -58.08 36.74 -17.42
CA LEU A 180 -57.87 37.99 -18.18
C LEU A 180 -58.70 38.02 -19.46
N SER A 181 -58.70 36.91 -20.21
CA SER A 181 -59.47 36.76 -21.44
C SER A 181 -60.99 36.89 -21.19
N ALA A 182 -61.51 36.21 -20.17
CA ALA A 182 -62.92 36.30 -19.79
C ALA A 182 -63.33 37.71 -19.34
N ARG A 183 -62.40 38.47 -18.74
CA ARG A 183 -62.64 39.84 -18.29
C ARG A 183 -62.55 40.88 -19.40
N SER A 184 -61.86 40.59 -20.50
CA SER A 184 -61.81 41.47 -21.69
C SER A 184 -62.99 41.26 -22.66
N ALA A 185 -63.65 40.10 -22.57
CA ALA A 185 -64.81 39.76 -23.41
C ALA A 185 -66.16 40.20 -22.82
N SER A 186 -66.15 40.79 -21.62
CA SER A 186 -67.31 41.34 -20.91
C SER A 186 -67.23 42.85 -20.83
#